data_AF-A0A447PLH2-F1
#
_entry.id   AF-A0A447PLH2-F1
#
_cell.length_a   1.000
_cell.length_b   1.000
_cell.length_c   1.000
_cell.angle_alpha   90.00
_cell.angle_beta   90.00
_cell.angle_gamma   90.00
#
_symmetry.space_group_name_H-M   'P 1'
#
loop_
_entity.id
_entity.type
_entity.pdbx_description
1 polymer ?
#
loop_
_entity_poly.entity_id
_entity_poly.type
_entity_poly.pdbx_seq_one_letter_code
_entity_poly.pdbx_strand_id
1 'polypeptide(L)'
;MLADGLKILPPDINSGLYHFHVNDEGEIVYGIGAIKGVGEGPIEAIIDARNQGGYFRELFDLCARTDTKKLNRRVLEKLIMSGAFDRLGPHRAALMNSLGDALKAADQHAKAEAIGQADMFGVLAEEPEQIEQSYASCQPWPEQVVLDGERETLGLYLTATLSISI
;
A
#
# COMPACT_ATOMS: atom_id res chain seq x y z
N MET A 1 -11.80 22.67 -8.04
CA MET A 1 -13.21 22.23 -8.01
C MET A 1 -13.37 21.10 -9.01
N LEU A 2 -13.57 19.88 -8.54
CA LEU A 2 -14.33 18.91 -9.34
C LEU A 2 -15.78 19.41 -9.28
N ALA A 3 -16.40 19.59 -10.44
CA ALA A 3 -17.76 20.12 -10.51
C ALA A 3 -18.71 19.20 -9.70
N ASP A 4 -19.60 19.81 -8.92
CA ASP A 4 -20.78 19.18 -8.29
C ASP A 4 -20.58 18.26 -7.07
N GLY A 5 -19.82 18.67 -6.04
CA GLY A 5 -19.92 18.06 -4.70
C GLY A 5 -19.51 16.58 -4.60
N LEU A 6 -18.97 16.01 -5.67
CA LEU A 6 -18.47 14.64 -5.73
C LEU A 6 -17.15 14.53 -4.96
N LYS A 7 -17.19 13.80 -3.85
CA LYS A 7 -16.00 13.48 -3.06
C LYS A 7 -15.23 12.35 -3.74
N ILE A 8 -13.94 12.57 -3.98
CA ILE A 8 -13.03 11.53 -4.46
C ILE A 8 -12.21 11.03 -3.28
N LEU A 9 -12.25 9.73 -3.03
CA LEU A 9 -11.34 9.08 -2.09
C LEU A 9 -10.01 8.75 -2.77
N PRO A 10 -8.88 8.82 -2.03
CA PRO A 10 -7.59 8.38 -2.54
C PRO A 10 -7.59 6.89 -2.91
N PRO A 11 -6.59 6.45 -3.70
CA PRO A 11 -6.39 5.02 -3.90
C PRO A 11 -6.16 4.37 -2.53
N ASP A 12 -6.70 3.16 -2.37
CA ASP A 12 -6.56 2.37 -1.16
C ASP A 12 -6.56 0.90 -1.58
N ILE A 13 -5.58 0.12 -1.16
CA ILE A 13 -5.54 -1.31 -1.49
C ILE A 13 -6.66 -2.12 -0.85
N ASN A 14 -7.22 -1.65 0.28
CA ASN A 14 -8.27 -2.36 0.98
C ASN A 14 -9.65 -2.14 0.37
N SER A 15 -9.93 -0.96 -0.19
CA SER A 15 -11.23 -0.64 -0.80
C SER A 15 -11.20 -0.45 -2.33
N GLY A 16 -10.04 -0.15 -2.91
CA GLY A 16 -9.88 0.17 -4.33
C GLY A 16 -10.11 -1.02 -5.27
N LEU A 17 -10.68 -0.73 -6.44
CA LEU A 17 -10.78 -1.64 -7.57
C LEU A 17 -9.81 -1.22 -8.68
N TYR A 18 -9.65 -2.05 -9.71
CA TYR A 18 -8.79 -1.72 -10.84
C TYR A 18 -9.19 -0.38 -11.49
N HIS A 19 -10.48 -0.24 -11.82
CA HIS A 19 -11.06 1.01 -12.30
C HIS A 19 -11.64 1.84 -11.15
N PHE A 20 -11.83 3.13 -11.42
CA PHE A 20 -12.62 4.00 -10.56
C PHE A 20 -14.02 3.39 -10.35
N HIS A 21 -14.52 3.48 -9.13
CA HIS A 21 -15.87 3.01 -8.80
C HIS A 21 -16.52 3.97 -7.79
N VAL A 22 -17.82 3.80 -7.60
CA VAL A 22 -18.59 4.56 -6.61
C VAL A 22 -18.88 3.62 -5.44
N ASN A 23 -18.56 4.05 -4.21
CA ASN A 23 -18.89 3.29 -3.01
C ASN A 23 -20.36 3.48 -2.61
N ASP A 24 -20.82 2.74 -1.60
CA ASP A 24 -22.22 2.81 -1.14
C ASP A 24 -22.61 4.20 -0.60
N GLU A 25 -21.63 5.04 -0.23
CA GLU A 25 -21.82 6.42 0.22
C GLU A 25 -21.91 7.43 -0.94
N GLY A 26 -21.79 6.98 -2.19
CA GLY A 26 -21.83 7.83 -3.38
C GLY A 26 -20.52 8.55 -3.69
N GLU A 27 -19.42 8.18 -3.02
CA GLU A 27 -18.10 8.76 -3.24
C GLU A 27 -17.35 8.01 -4.35
N ILE A 28 -16.54 8.73 -5.12
CA ILE A 28 -15.72 8.14 -6.19
C ILE A 28 -14.42 7.64 -5.56
N VAL A 29 -14.21 6.33 -5.55
CA VAL A 29 -12.95 5.72 -5.09
C VAL A 29 -11.97 5.64 -6.25
N TYR A 30 -10.74 6.10 -6.01
CA TYR A 30 -9.70 6.06 -7.01
C TYR A 30 -9.38 4.63 -7.43
N GLY A 31 -9.33 4.39 -8.76
CA GLY A 31 -8.93 3.08 -9.28
C GLY A 31 -7.43 2.85 -9.11
N ILE A 32 -7.02 1.76 -8.49
CA ILE A 32 -5.59 1.45 -8.30
C ILE A 32 -4.88 1.17 -9.64
N GLY A 33 -5.62 0.86 -10.70
CA GLY A 33 -5.14 0.77 -12.09
C GLY A 33 -4.70 2.10 -12.71
N ALA A 34 -5.05 3.24 -12.11
CA ALA A 34 -4.62 4.54 -12.61
C ALA A 34 -3.24 4.98 -12.07
N ILE A 35 -2.60 4.19 -11.20
CA ILE A 35 -1.29 4.51 -10.62
C ILE A 35 -0.19 4.26 -11.66
N LYS A 36 0.50 5.34 -12.06
CA LYS A 36 1.57 5.31 -13.06
C LYS A 36 2.74 4.46 -12.59
N GLY A 37 3.20 3.60 -13.48
CA GLY A 37 4.34 2.71 -13.22
C GLY A 37 3.97 1.44 -12.45
N VAL A 38 2.68 1.23 -12.16
CA VAL A 38 2.14 -0.04 -11.67
C VAL A 38 1.42 -0.74 -12.82
N GLY A 39 1.85 -1.95 -13.17
CA GLY A 39 1.20 -2.74 -14.23
C GLY A 39 -0.07 -3.44 -13.74
N GLU A 40 -0.84 -3.97 -14.68
CA GLU A 40 -2.08 -4.71 -14.42
C GLU A 40 -1.86 -5.94 -13.53
N GLY A 41 -0.88 -6.79 -13.87
CA GLY A 41 -0.60 -8.02 -13.11
C GLY A 41 -0.35 -7.83 -11.61
N PRO A 42 0.49 -6.86 -11.18
CA PRO A 42 0.63 -6.52 -9.76
C PRO A 42 -0.68 -6.12 -9.08
N ILE A 43 -1.54 -5.36 -9.76
CA ILE A 43 -2.82 -4.92 -9.20
C ILE A 43 -3.79 -6.08 -9.05
N GLU A 44 -3.92 -6.92 -10.07
CA GLU A 44 -4.71 -8.14 -10.02
C GLU A 44 -4.25 -9.04 -8.87
N ALA A 45 -2.93 -9.21 -8.70
CA ALA A 45 -2.37 -9.99 -7.60
C ALA A 45 -2.76 -9.45 -6.21
N ILE A 46 -2.80 -8.11 -6.03
CA ILE A 46 -3.27 -7.49 -4.78
C ILE A 46 -4.76 -7.76 -4.57
N ILE A 47 -5.59 -7.57 -5.60
CA ILE A 47 -7.03 -7.76 -5.51
C ILE A 47 -7.35 -9.24 -5.22
N ASP A 48 -6.67 -10.17 -5.88
CA ASP A 48 -6.86 -11.61 -5.68
C ASP A 48 -6.46 -12.03 -4.26
N ALA A 49 -5.31 -11.57 -3.77
CA ALA A 49 -4.86 -11.84 -2.41
C ALA A 49 -5.83 -11.26 -1.37
N ARG A 50 -6.38 -10.07 -1.62
CA ARG A 50 -7.43 -9.47 -0.78
C ARG A 50 -8.71 -10.29 -0.80
N ASN A 51 -9.17 -10.74 -1.97
CA ASN A 51 -10.39 -11.54 -2.10
C ASN A 51 -10.27 -12.89 -1.39
N GLN A 52 -9.07 -13.47 -1.32
CA GLN A 52 -8.82 -14.75 -0.65
C GLN A 52 -8.65 -14.61 0.87
N GLY A 53 -7.94 -13.59 1.33
CA GLY A 53 -7.55 -13.43 2.75
C GLY A 53 -8.23 -12.28 3.50
N GLY A 54 -9.13 -11.53 2.86
CA GLY A 54 -9.75 -10.33 3.42
C GLY A 54 -8.85 -9.08 3.35
N TYR A 55 -9.18 -8.06 4.14
CA TYR A 55 -8.38 -6.82 4.19
C TYR A 55 -6.95 -7.09 4.68
N PHE A 56 -6.02 -6.33 4.13
CA PHE A 56 -4.64 -6.29 4.60
C PHE A 56 -4.57 -5.45 5.87
N ARG A 57 -3.95 -6.01 6.92
CA ARG A 57 -3.84 -5.34 8.21
C ARG A 57 -2.70 -4.32 8.24
N GLU A 58 -1.59 -4.69 7.61
CA GLU A 58 -0.34 -3.93 7.62
C GLU A 58 0.51 -4.29 6.39
N LEU A 59 1.64 -3.60 6.21
CA LEU A 59 2.55 -3.81 5.09
C LEU A 59 3.11 -5.25 5.03
N PHE A 60 3.46 -5.82 6.19
CA PHE A 60 4.02 -7.17 6.28
C PHE A 60 2.99 -8.23 5.87
N ASP A 61 1.74 -8.09 6.30
CA ASP A 61 0.62 -8.95 5.88
C ASP A 61 0.42 -8.92 4.36
N LEU A 62 0.46 -7.72 3.75
CA LEU A 62 0.39 -7.58 2.29
C LEU A 62 1.55 -8.30 1.60
N CYS A 63 2.79 -8.07 2.04
CA CYS A 63 3.97 -8.71 1.46
C CYS A 63 3.97 -10.22 1.63
N ALA A 64 3.48 -10.75 2.76
CA ALA A 64 3.43 -12.20 3.01
C ALA A 64 2.36 -12.90 2.16
N ARG A 65 1.23 -12.23 1.89
CA ARG A 65 0.11 -12.78 1.13
C ARG A 65 0.23 -12.61 -0.38
N THR A 66 1.19 -11.82 -0.84
CA THR A 66 1.36 -11.52 -2.26
C THR A 66 2.71 -12.00 -2.77
N ASP A 67 2.72 -12.57 -3.99
CA ASP A 67 3.96 -13.09 -4.58
C ASP A 67 4.91 -11.93 -4.92
N THR A 68 6.06 -11.88 -4.24
CA THR A 68 7.10 -10.87 -4.44
C THR A 68 7.71 -10.89 -5.85
N LYS A 69 7.53 -11.98 -6.61
CA LYS A 69 7.89 -12.03 -8.04
C LYS A 69 6.94 -11.18 -8.90
N LYS A 70 5.67 -11.06 -8.48
CA LYS A 70 4.66 -10.21 -9.15
C LYS A 70 4.72 -8.78 -8.62
N LEU A 71 4.92 -8.61 -7.32
CA LEU A 71 5.04 -7.32 -6.64
C LEU A 71 6.48 -7.03 -6.26
N ASN A 72 7.24 -6.50 -7.22
CA ASN A 72 8.61 -6.07 -6.97
C ASN A 72 8.65 -4.78 -6.15
N ARG A 73 9.81 -4.50 -5.56
CA ARG A 73 10.05 -3.32 -4.73
C ARG A 73 9.61 -2.01 -5.40
N ARG A 74 9.93 -1.82 -6.69
CA ARG A 74 9.58 -0.60 -7.43
C ARG A 74 8.07 -0.38 -7.50
N VAL A 75 7.28 -1.44 -7.65
CA VAL A 75 5.81 -1.33 -7.63
C VAL A 75 5.32 -0.91 -6.25
N LEU A 76 5.82 -1.53 -5.18
CA LEU A 76 5.43 -1.22 -3.81
C LEU A 76 5.81 0.23 -3.42
N GLU A 77 6.98 0.71 -3.84
CA GLU A 77 7.39 2.10 -3.66
C GLU A 77 6.39 3.06 -4.32
N LYS A 78 5.91 2.73 -5.53
CA LYS A 78 4.91 3.54 -6.25
C LYS A 78 3.54 3.53 -5.56
N LEU A 79 3.11 2.40 -5.02
CA LEU A 79 1.86 2.29 -4.27
C LEU A 79 1.91 3.08 -2.94
N ILE A 80 3.06 3.08 -2.26
CA ILE A 80 3.28 3.92 -1.08
C ILE A 80 3.23 5.40 -1.47
N MET A 81 3.97 5.80 -2.50
CA MET A 81 4.03 7.19 -2.96
C MET A 81 2.67 7.73 -3.43
N SER A 82 1.81 6.87 -3.99
CA SER A 82 0.47 7.25 -4.43
C SER A 82 -0.56 7.35 -3.30
N GLY A 83 -0.22 6.92 -2.08
CA GLY A 83 -1.13 6.87 -0.95
C GLY A 83 -2.00 5.62 -0.87
N ALA A 84 -1.78 4.64 -1.75
CA ALA A 84 -2.58 3.41 -1.74
C ALA A 84 -2.43 2.61 -0.45
N PHE A 85 -1.33 2.83 0.29
CA PHE A 85 -1.02 2.15 1.55
C PHE A 85 -1.21 3.06 2.78
N ASP A 86 -1.80 4.25 2.65
CA ASP A 86 -1.91 5.22 3.76
C ASP A 86 -2.69 4.69 4.97
N ARG A 87 -3.51 3.65 4.79
CA ARG A 87 -4.24 2.96 5.86
C ARG A 87 -3.47 1.80 6.53
N LEU A 88 -2.32 1.41 5.99
CA LEU A 88 -1.53 0.26 6.47
C LEU A 88 -0.43 0.62 7.47
N GLY A 89 -0.21 1.91 7.71
CA GLY A 89 0.81 2.38 8.64
C GLY A 89 0.62 3.86 8.97
N PRO A 90 1.42 4.41 9.88
CA PRO A 90 1.19 5.76 10.41
C PRO A 90 1.47 6.87 9.38
N HIS A 91 2.46 6.66 8.51
CA HIS A 91 2.79 7.58 7.41
C HIS A 91 3.66 6.91 6.35
N ARG A 92 3.63 7.45 5.12
CA ARG A 92 4.36 6.93 3.96
C ARG A 92 5.87 6.76 4.19
N ALA A 93 6.50 7.63 4.97
CA ALA A 93 7.93 7.51 5.28
C ALA A 93 8.27 6.22 6.06
N ALA A 94 7.45 5.85 7.05
CA ALA A 94 7.64 4.64 7.83
C ALA A 94 7.40 3.38 6.99
N LEU A 95 6.37 3.40 6.14
CA LEU A 95 6.11 2.33 5.18
C LEU A 95 7.26 2.16 4.19
N MET A 96 7.81 3.27 3.68
CA MET A 96 8.95 3.24 2.77
C MET A 96 10.23 2.69 3.44
N ASN A 97 10.46 3.06 4.71
CA ASN A 97 11.61 2.59 5.48
C ASN A 97 11.52 1.08 5.76
N SER A 98 10.34 0.60 6.17
CA SER A 98 10.08 -0.82 6.50
C SER A 98 9.91 -1.74 5.29
N LEU A 99 9.77 -1.19 4.08
CA LEU A 99 9.54 -1.97 2.87
C LEU A 99 10.63 -3.03 2.61
N GLY A 100 11.89 -2.70 2.91
CA GLY A 100 13.00 -3.64 2.75
C GLY A 100 12.86 -4.87 3.66
N ASP A 101 12.52 -4.63 4.92
CA ASP A 101 12.39 -5.69 5.92
C ASP A 101 11.14 -6.53 5.67
N ALA A 102 10.02 -5.91 5.29
CA ALA A 102 8.79 -6.61 4.90
C ALA A 102 9.00 -7.55 3.70
N LEU A 103 9.72 -7.10 2.67
CA LEU A 103 10.04 -7.93 1.51
C LEU A 103 10.96 -9.10 1.88
N LYS A 104 11.93 -8.87 2.77
CA LYS A 104 12.85 -9.90 3.24
C LYS A 104 12.12 -10.97 4.06
N ALA A 105 11.23 -10.55 4.95
CA ALA A 105 10.39 -11.45 5.74
C ALA A 105 9.50 -12.31 4.83
N ALA A 106 8.87 -11.71 3.81
CA ALA A 106 8.04 -12.42 2.85
C ALA A 106 8.82 -13.48 2.03
N ASP A 107 10.02 -13.13 1.54
CA ASP A 107 10.88 -14.09 0.81
C ASP A 107 11.33 -15.25 1.70
N GLN A 108 11.66 -14.97 2.95
CA GLN A 108 12.00 -16.01 3.92
C GLN A 108 10.81 -16.92 4.23
N HIS A 109 9.63 -16.35 4.43
CA HIS A 109 8.38 -17.11 4.64
C HIS A 109 8.09 -18.04 3.46
N ALA A 110 8.13 -17.53 2.24
CA ALA A 110 7.89 -18.32 1.03
C ALA A 110 8.90 -19.46 0.86
N LYS A 111 10.18 -19.23 1.19
CA LYS A 111 11.21 -20.28 1.18
C LYS A 111 10.96 -21.35 2.23
N ALA A 112 10.57 -20.96 3.45
CA ALA A 112 10.28 -21.88 4.55
C ALA A 112 9.06 -22.77 4.24
N GLU A 113 8.01 -22.17 3.66
CA GLU A 113 6.82 -22.89 3.21
C GLU A 113 7.17 -23.92 2.13
N ALA A 114 8.01 -23.55 1.16
CA ALA A 114 8.45 -24.45 0.08
C ALA A 114 9.24 -25.68 0.56
N ILE A 115 9.91 -25.58 1.72
CA ILE A 115 10.67 -26.70 2.34
C ILE A 115 9.89 -27.40 3.46
N GLY A 116 8.61 -27.05 3.68
CA GLY A 116 7.75 -27.66 4.69
C GLY A 116 8.05 -27.26 6.14
N GLN A 117 8.76 -26.15 6.36
CA GLN A 117 9.15 -25.64 7.68
C GLN A 117 8.35 -24.38 8.08
N ALA A 118 7.02 -24.43 7.97
CA ALA A 118 6.16 -23.30 8.31
C ALA A 118 6.26 -22.89 9.81
N ASP A 119 6.48 -23.86 10.71
CA ASP A 119 6.38 -23.68 12.17
C ASP A 119 7.59 -22.94 12.79
N MET A 120 8.77 -22.92 12.13
CA MET A 120 9.97 -22.27 12.68
C MET A 120 10.06 -20.76 12.43
N PHE A 121 9.25 -20.20 11.52
CA PHE A 121 9.39 -18.82 11.05
C PHE A 121 8.35 -17.83 11.60
N GLY A 122 7.33 -18.30 12.32
CA GLY A 122 6.55 -17.42 13.21
C GLY A 122 7.43 -16.69 14.23
N VAL A 123 8.67 -17.14 14.43
CA VAL A 123 9.71 -16.59 15.31
C VAL A 123 10.63 -15.56 14.60
N LEU A 124 10.57 -15.45 13.27
CA LEU A 124 11.47 -14.60 12.46
C LEU A 124 10.77 -13.46 11.72
N ALA A 125 9.43 -13.42 11.74
CA ALA A 125 8.74 -12.16 11.52
C ALA A 125 9.18 -11.18 12.62
N GLU A 126 9.52 -9.94 12.26
CA GLU A 126 9.77 -8.91 13.27
C GLU A 126 8.55 -8.89 14.21
N GLU A 127 8.81 -8.93 15.52
CA GLU A 127 7.70 -8.90 16.46
C GLU A 127 6.92 -7.60 16.25
N PRO A 128 5.58 -7.59 16.39
CA PRO A 128 4.77 -6.38 16.19
C PRO A 128 5.34 -5.16 16.93
N GLU A 129 5.92 -5.39 18.12
CA GLU A 129 6.56 -4.37 18.95
C GLU A 129 7.82 -3.75 18.29
N GLN A 130 8.58 -4.51 17.51
CA GLN A 130 9.75 -4.04 16.75
C GLN A 130 9.32 -3.19 15.54
N ILE A 131 8.25 -3.60 14.85
CA ILE A 131 7.67 -2.85 13.74
C ILE A 131 7.14 -1.50 14.25
N GLU A 132 6.41 -1.51 15.37
CA GLU A 132 5.91 -0.30 16.02
C GLU A 132 7.04 0.65 16.45
N GLN A 133 8.12 0.12 17.02
CA GLN A 133 9.30 0.92 17.38
C GLN A 133 9.99 1.53 16.15
N SER A 134 10.14 0.74 15.08
CA SER A 134 10.68 1.21 13.80
C SER A 134 9.85 2.37 13.25
N TYR A 135 8.52 2.22 13.25
CA TYR A 135 7.59 3.28 12.88
C TYR A 135 7.71 4.53 13.74
N ALA A 136 7.74 4.38 15.07
CA ALA A 136 7.85 5.50 16.01
C ALA A 136 9.16 6.28 15.87
N SER A 137 10.25 5.62 15.45
CA SER A 137 11.54 6.25 15.24
C SER A 137 11.65 7.03 13.91
N CYS A 138 10.75 6.75 12.96
CA CYS A 138 10.79 7.34 11.62
C CYS A 138 10.09 8.70 11.61
N GLN A 139 10.77 9.73 11.12
CA GLN A 139 10.14 11.04 10.95
C GLN A 139 9.24 11.05 9.70
N PRO A 140 8.04 11.63 9.77
CA PRO A 140 7.19 11.84 8.60
C PRO A 140 7.92 12.66 7.53
N TRP A 141 7.58 12.42 6.26
CA TRP A 141 8.11 13.24 5.17
C TRP A 141 7.54 14.65 5.23
N PRO A 142 8.33 15.67 4.81
CA PRO A 142 7.79 16.97 4.51
C PRO A 142 6.67 16.88 3.46
N GLU A 143 5.65 17.71 3.60
CA GLU A 143 4.47 17.72 2.72
C GLU A 143 4.86 17.78 1.23
N GLN A 144 5.85 18.62 0.88
CA GLN A 144 6.35 18.75 -0.49
C GLN A 144 6.80 17.41 -1.09
N VAL A 145 7.44 16.53 -0.29
CA VAL A 145 7.90 15.22 -0.75
C VAL A 145 6.71 14.29 -1.03
N VAL A 146 5.68 14.34 -0.19
CA VAL A 146 4.44 13.59 -0.40
C VAL A 146 3.76 14.05 -1.69
N LEU A 147 3.61 15.36 -1.86
CA LEU A 147 3.00 15.98 -3.03
C LEU A 147 3.76 15.63 -4.32
N ASP A 148 5.08 15.69 -4.31
CA ASP A 148 5.89 15.31 -5.46
C ASP A 148 5.74 13.83 -5.81
N GLY A 149 5.62 12.96 -4.79
CA GLY A 149 5.31 11.55 -5.00
C GLY A 149 3.94 11.30 -5.62
N GLU A 150 2.91 12.03 -5.19
CA GLU A 150 1.57 11.98 -5.80
C GLU A 150 1.57 12.48 -7.23
N ARG A 151 2.25 13.59 -7.52
CA ARG A 151 2.38 14.08 -8.89
C ARG A 151 3.08 13.05 -9.78
N GLU A 152 4.11 12.37 -9.29
CA GLU A 152 4.82 11.37 -10.07
C GLU A 152 3.95 10.12 -10.34
N THR A 153 3.19 9.68 -9.34
CA THR A 153 2.45 8.41 -9.39
C THR A 153 1.01 8.55 -9.89
N LEU A 154 0.31 9.62 -9.53
CA LEU A 154 -1.07 9.90 -9.91
C LEU A 154 -1.16 10.94 -11.03
N GLY A 155 -0.11 11.75 -11.23
CA GLY A 155 -0.15 12.87 -12.18
C GLY A 155 -0.79 14.15 -11.63
N LEU A 156 -1.16 14.17 -10.34
CA LEU A 156 -1.85 15.27 -9.67
C LEU A 156 -1.52 15.29 -8.18
N TYR A 157 -1.74 16.44 -7.54
CA TYR A 157 -1.56 16.65 -6.10
C TYR A 157 -2.88 16.34 -5.37
N LEU A 158 -3.07 15.10 -4.95
CA LEU A 158 -4.35 14.63 -4.43
C LEU A 158 -4.61 15.18 -3.02
N THR A 159 -3.62 15.08 -2.13
CA THR A 159 -3.74 15.52 -0.73
C THR A 159 -3.97 17.03 -0.63
N ALA A 160 -3.26 17.83 -1.41
CA ALA A 160 -3.49 19.28 -1.47
C ALA A 160 -4.90 19.62 -1.98
N THR A 161 -5.45 18.83 -2.90
CA THR A 161 -6.81 19.05 -3.44
C THR A 161 -7.90 18.66 -2.44
N LEU A 162 -7.67 17.61 -1.65
CA LEU A 162 -8.60 17.15 -0.61
C LEU A 162 -8.63 18.09 0.59
N SER A 163 -7.49 18.64 1.01
CA SER A 163 -7.42 19.57 2.15
C SER A 163 -8.11 20.91 1.93
N ILE A 164 -8.36 21.31 0.68
CA ILE A 164 -9.11 22.53 0.33
C ILE A 164 -10.63 22.28 0.35
N SER A 165 -11.05 21.01 0.45
CA SER A 165 -12.46 20.58 0.34
C SER A 165 -13.10 20.24 1.69
N ILE A 166 -12.41 20.49 2.82
CA ILE A 166 -12.88 20.30 4.20
C ILE A 166 -12.85 21.66 4.89
#